data_AF-A0A965P3G7-F1
#
_entry.id   AF-A0A965P3G7-F1
#
_cell.length_a   1.000
_cell.length_b   1.000
_cell.length_c   1.000
_cell.angle_alpha   90.00
_cell.angle_beta   90.00
_cell.angle_gamma   90.00
#
_symmetry.space_group_name_H-M   'P 1'
#
loop_
_entity.id
_entity.type
_entity.pdbx_description
1 polymer ?
#
loop_
_entity_poly.entity_id
_entity_poly.type
_entity_poly.pdbx_seq_one_letter_code
_entity_poly.pdbx_strand_id
1 'polypeptide(L)'
;MSRAKKLPAPRLQLRWEANPDYLSAKPGGRYRWLCHYELVIPLDKHDIRADVYRGERLLKRKALELVVAIKPPSCRGSDREPCTGTDGSRFYDDPFRDGAHAHWDSKHLGDPPIYVIAPDGMAFKRDRKESSNAS
;
A
#
# COMPACT_ATOMS: atom_id res chain seq x y z
N MET A 1 5.92 -14.57 -17.18
CA MET A 1 5.67 -13.68 -16.02
C MET A 1 6.01 -12.26 -16.46
N SER A 2 5.04 -11.39 -16.70
CA SER A 2 5.33 -10.00 -17.08
C SER A 2 6.06 -9.32 -15.92
N ARG A 3 7.09 -8.52 -16.22
CA ARG A 3 7.73 -7.68 -15.19
C ARG A 3 6.63 -6.77 -14.62
N ALA A 4 6.32 -6.94 -13.33
CA ALA A 4 5.47 -6.01 -12.61
C ALA A 4 6.01 -4.59 -12.84
N LYS A 5 5.16 -3.68 -13.32
CA LYS A 5 5.55 -2.31 -13.65
C LYS A 5 6.04 -1.67 -12.35
N LYS A 6 7.33 -1.31 -12.30
CA LYS A 6 7.92 -0.73 -11.09
C LYS A 6 7.26 0.62 -10.82
N LEU A 7 6.64 0.76 -9.65
CA LEU A 7 6.02 2.02 -9.22
C LEU A 7 7.11 3.05 -8.86
N PRO A 8 6.84 4.36 -9.01
CA PRO A 8 7.78 5.38 -8.59
C PRO A 8 7.98 5.37 -7.06
N ALA A 9 9.15 5.82 -6.61
CA ALA A 9 9.45 6.11 -5.20
C ALA A 9 10.15 7.50 -5.13
N PRO A 10 9.86 8.33 -4.11
CA PRO A 10 8.96 8.05 -3.00
C PRO A 10 7.48 8.03 -3.41
N ARG A 11 6.67 7.26 -2.69
CA ARG A 11 5.21 7.18 -2.88
C ARG A 11 4.52 6.87 -1.56
N LEU A 12 3.26 7.28 -1.45
CA LEU A 12 2.35 6.71 -0.47
C LEU A 12 1.60 5.55 -1.14
N GLN A 13 1.36 4.47 -0.39
CA GLN A 13 0.53 3.38 -0.87
C GLN A 13 -0.44 2.87 0.19
N LEU A 14 -1.61 2.45 -0.30
CA LEU A 14 -2.67 1.80 0.44
C LEU A 14 -2.75 0.37 -0.09
N ARG A 15 -2.12 -0.58 0.60
CA ARG A 15 -1.96 -1.95 0.12
C ARG A 15 -2.95 -2.88 0.81
N TRP A 16 -3.84 -3.46 0.02
CA TRP A 16 -4.76 -4.49 0.48
C TRP A 16 -4.08 -5.85 0.57
N GLU A 17 -4.45 -6.60 1.59
CA GLU A 17 -3.98 -7.96 1.85
C GLU A 17 -5.14 -8.78 2.46
N ALA A 18 -5.19 -10.07 2.13
CA ALA A 18 -6.07 -10.99 2.84
C ALA A 18 -5.61 -11.10 4.30
N ASN A 19 -6.53 -11.03 5.25
CA ASN A 19 -6.19 -11.20 6.65
C ASN A 19 -5.84 -12.67 6.93
N PRO A 20 -4.58 -13.00 7.29
CA PRO A 20 -4.19 -14.38 7.58
C PRO A 20 -4.90 -14.95 8.82
N ASP A 21 -5.40 -14.08 9.70
CA ASP A 21 -6.12 -14.45 10.91
C ASP A 21 -7.65 -14.49 10.71
N TYR A 22 -8.16 -14.38 9.48
CA TYR A 22 -9.61 -14.44 9.21
C TYR A 22 -10.21 -15.76 9.70
N LEU A 23 -11.36 -15.67 10.37
CA LEU A 23 -12.06 -16.75 11.09
C LEU A 23 -11.30 -17.34 12.29
N SER A 24 -10.16 -16.76 12.69
CA SER A 24 -9.50 -17.14 13.93
C SER A 24 -10.15 -16.47 15.15
N ALA A 25 -9.92 -17.04 16.35
CA ALA A 25 -10.36 -16.46 17.61
C ALA A 25 -9.55 -15.22 18.04
N LYS A 26 -8.53 -14.81 17.28
CA LYS A 26 -7.68 -13.66 17.62
C LYS A 26 -8.44 -12.34 17.44
N PRO A 27 -8.07 -11.28 18.18
CA PRO A 27 -8.54 -9.93 17.90
C PRO A 27 -8.33 -9.58 16.42
N GLY A 28 -9.39 -9.17 15.73
CA GLY A 28 -9.36 -8.87 14.30
C GLY A 28 -9.69 -10.04 13.36
N GLY A 29 -9.84 -11.27 13.88
CA GLY A 29 -10.18 -12.45 13.08
C GLY A 29 -11.55 -12.41 12.39
N ARG A 30 -12.40 -11.43 12.72
CA ARG A 30 -13.67 -11.16 12.02
C ARG A 30 -13.53 -10.37 10.71
N TYR A 31 -12.35 -9.81 10.43
CA TYR A 31 -12.13 -8.99 9.24
C TYR A 31 -11.39 -9.80 8.18
N ARG A 32 -11.90 -9.79 6.95
CA ARG A 32 -11.33 -10.55 5.83
C ARG A 32 -10.14 -9.85 5.20
N TRP A 33 -10.08 -8.52 5.28
CA TRP A 33 -9.06 -7.72 4.60
C TRP A 33 -8.36 -6.74 5.53
N LEU A 34 -7.06 -6.58 5.29
CA LEU A 34 -6.21 -5.58 5.91
C LEU A 34 -5.77 -4.57 4.84
N CYS A 35 -5.80 -3.28 5.17
CA CYS A 35 -5.18 -2.24 4.36
C CYS A 35 -4.00 -1.65 5.11
N HIS A 36 -2.81 -1.81 4.54
CA HIS A 36 -1.58 -1.22 5.03
C HIS A 36 -1.42 0.18 4.45
N TYR A 37 -1.27 1.17 5.33
CA TYR A 37 -0.95 2.53 4.91
C TYR A 37 0.55 2.76 5.07
N GLU A 38 1.25 2.94 3.95
CA GLU A 38 2.70 2.85 3.88
C GLU A 38 3.31 4.04 3.13
N LEU A 39 4.44 4.52 3.63
CA LEU A 39 5.38 5.37 2.90
C LEU A 39 6.48 4.48 2.31
N VAL A 40 6.65 4.53 0.99
CA VAL A 40 7.73 3.83 0.31
C VAL A 40 8.78 4.84 -0.11
N ILE A 41 10.01 4.62 0.34
CA ILE A 41 11.16 5.46 -0.01
C ILE A 41 12.17 4.66 -0.85
N PRO A 42 12.84 5.29 -1.82
CA PRO A 42 13.94 4.64 -2.54
C PRO A 42 15.13 4.43 -1.60
N LEU A 43 15.84 3.32 -1.81
CA LEU A 43 17.13 3.07 -1.15
C LEU A 43 18.26 3.16 -2.17
N ASP A 44 19.34 3.82 -1.78
CA ASP A 44 20.56 3.85 -2.58
C ASP A 44 21.32 2.53 -2.46
N LYS A 45 22.19 2.22 -3.43
CA LYS A 45 23.06 1.04 -3.42
C LYS A 45 23.97 0.94 -2.18
N HIS A 46 24.28 2.07 -1.55
CA HIS A 46 25.12 2.14 -0.36
C HIS A 46 24.33 2.35 0.94
N ASP A 47 23.00 2.34 0.88
CA ASP A 47 22.16 2.46 2.05
C ASP A 47 22.22 1.17 2.88
N ILE A 48 22.59 1.27 4.16
CA ILE A 48 22.66 0.11 5.06
C ILE A 48 21.31 -0.58 5.26
N ARG A 49 20.20 0.14 5.04
CA ARG A 49 18.83 -0.41 5.11
C ARG A 49 18.52 -1.29 3.89
N ALA A 50 19.34 -1.20 2.84
CA ALA A 50 19.22 -2.06 1.66
C ALA A 50 19.77 -3.48 1.90
N ASP A 51 20.46 -3.70 3.02
CA ASP A 51 21.06 -4.98 3.36
C ASP A 51 19.98 -5.99 3.77
N VAL A 52 19.81 -7.03 2.96
CA VAL A 52 18.82 -8.09 3.22
C VAL A 52 19.52 -9.27 3.86
N TYR A 53 19.07 -9.66 5.05
CA TYR A 53 19.62 -10.79 5.79
C TYR A 53 18.67 -12.00 5.74
N ARG A 54 19.24 -13.21 5.77
CA ARG A 54 18.53 -14.46 6.06
C ARG A 54 19.23 -15.12 7.24
N GLY A 55 18.64 -15.02 8.43
CA GLY A 55 19.37 -15.28 9.68
C GLY A 55 20.49 -14.24 9.83
N GLU A 56 21.70 -14.68 10.15
CA GLU A 56 22.88 -13.80 10.26
C GLU A 56 23.59 -13.55 8.92
N ARG A 57 23.14 -14.20 7.83
CA ARG A 57 23.80 -14.12 6.52
C ARG A 57 23.27 -12.96 5.68
N LEU A 58 24.17 -12.06 5.26
CA LEU A 58 23.89 -11.04 4.26
C LEU A 58 23.67 -11.68 2.86
N LEU A 59 22.54 -11.36 2.24
CA LEU A 59 22.24 -11.75 0.86
C LEU A 59 22.89 -10.78 -0.12
N LYS A 60 23.35 -11.29 -1.28
CA LYS A 60 23.91 -10.45 -2.36
C LYS A 60 22.88 -9.50 -2.99
N ARG A 61 21.59 -9.77 -2.81
CA ARG A 61 20.50 -8.92 -3.32
C ARG A 61 20.22 -7.81 -2.31
N LYS A 62 20.42 -6.57 -2.73
CA LYS A 62 20.03 -5.38 -1.97
C LYS A 62 18.53 -5.07 -2.19
N ALA A 63 17.85 -4.56 -1.18
CA ALA A 63 16.53 -3.97 -1.35
C ALA A 63 16.64 -2.64 -2.11
N LEU A 64 15.66 -2.34 -2.97
CA LEU A 64 15.63 -1.08 -3.74
C LEU A 64 14.73 -0.02 -3.10
N GLU A 65 13.89 -0.44 -2.16
CA GLU A 65 12.88 0.39 -1.52
C GLU A 65 12.77 -0.04 -0.05
N LEU A 66 12.51 0.93 0.83
CA LEU A 66 12.07 0.68 2.20
C LEU A 66 10.59 1.01 2.31
N VAL A 67 9.82 0.11 2.90
CA VAL A 67 8.40 0.29 3.19
C VAL A 67 8.27 0.62 4.67
N VAL A 68 7.74 1.79 4.97
CA VAL A 68 7.50 2.27 6.33
C VAL A 68 5.99 2.27 6.57
N ALA A 69 5.52 1.46 7.51
CA ALA A 69 4.12 1.50 7.94
C ALA A 69 3.87 2.81 8.70
N ILE A 70 2.86 3.58 8.27
CA ILE A 70 2.48 4.85 8.90
C ILE A 70 1.64 4.60 10.16
N LYS A 71 0.85 3.52 10.15
CA LYS A 71 0.00 3.08 11.25
C LYS A 71 -0.26 1.58 11.16
N PRO A 72 -0.81 0.94 12.22
CA PRO A 72 -1.35 -0.40 12.11
C PRO A 72 -2.40 -0.52 11.00
N PRO A 73 -2.54 -1.70 10.35
CA PRO A 73 -3.45 -1.87 9.23
C PRO A 73 -4.91 -1.56 9.59
N SER A 74 -5.61 -0.89 8.69
CA SER A 74 -7.06 -0.77 8.78
C SER A 74 -7.74 -2.09 8.41
N CYS A 75 -8.85 -2.40 9.07
CA CYS A 75 -9.57 -3.66 8.86
C CYS A 75 -10.86 -3.44 8.06
N ARG A 76 -11.17 -4.37 7.15
CA ARG A 76 -12.45 -4.41 6.41
C ARG A 76 -13.06 -5.81 6.49
N GLY A 77 -14.34 -5.86 6.88
CA GLY A 77 -15.09 -7.12 7.06
C GLY A 77 -15.88 -7.60 5.85
N SER A 78 -15.99 -6.81 4.79
CA SER A 78 -16.72 -7.18 3.56
C SER A 78 -16.13 -8.41 2.89
N ASP A 79 -16.98 -9.29 2.36
CA ASP A 79 -16.56 -10.45 1.57
C ASP A 79 -16.06 -10.07 0.18
N ARG A 80 -16.39 -8.86 -0.29
CA ARG A 80 -15.95 -8.34 -1.58
C ARG A 80 -14.44 -8.09 -1.58
N GLU A 81 -13.75 -8.68 -2.54
CA GLU A 81 -12.33 -8.44 -2.76
C GLU A 81 -12.07 -6.96 -3.06
N PRO A 82 -11.13 -6.32 -2.34
CA PRO A 82 -10.77 -4.94 -2.61
C PRO A 82 -10.34 -4.73 -4.07
N CYS A 83 -10.64 -3.54 -4.59
CA CYS A 83 -10.35 -3.14 -5.98
C CYS A 83 -11.08 -3.94 -7.07
N THR A 84 -12.10 -4.75 -6.71
CA THR A 84 -12.84 -5.60 -7.65
C THR A 84 -14.36 -5.34 -7.63
N GLY A 85 -14.91 -5.02 -8.79
CA GLY A 85 -16.33 -4.86 -9.14
C GLY A 85 -17.14 -6.11 -8.89
N THR A 86 -18.46 -5.98 -8.68
CA THR A 86 -19.35 -7.16 -8.72
C THR A 86 -19.41 -7.79 -10.12
N ASP A 87 -19.12 -6.99 -11.14
CA ASP A 87 -18.94 -7.39 -12.55
C ASP A 87 -17.50 -7.81 -12.89
N GLY A 88 -16.60 -7.86 -11.90
CA GLY A 88 -15.18 -8.12 -12.10
C GLY A 88 -14.37 -6.91 -12.58
N SER A 89 -14.97 -5.73 -12.73
CA SER A 89 -14.26 -4.50 -13.08
C SER A 89 -13.19 -4.16 -12.04
N ARG A 90 -12.14 -3.46 -12.44
CA ARG A 90 -11.02 -3.11 -11.55
C ARG A 90 -11.02 -1.62 -11.29
N PHE A 91 -10.96 -1.21 -10.02
CA PHE A 91 -11.09 0.20 -9.64
C PHE A 91 -10.22 0.57 -8.45
N TYR A 92 -9.97 1.88 -8.30
CA TYR A 92 -9.27 2.45 -7.16
C TYR A 92 -10.16 2.37 -5.91
N ASP A 93 -9.78 1.53 -4.94
CA ASP A 93 -10.56 1.25 -3.73
C ASP A 93 -9.82 1.78 -2.50
N ASP A 94 -10.02 3.06 -2.18
CA ASP A 94 -9.44 3.66 -0.99
C ASP A 94 -10.26 3.37 0.28
N PRO A 95 -9.59 3.08 1.42
CA PRO A 95 -10.28 3.07 2.70
C PRO A 95 -10.74 4.49 3.04
N PHE A 96 -12.02 4.65 3.37
CA PHE A 96 -12.68 5.96 3.59
C PHE A 96 -11.85 6.99 4.39
N ARG A 97 -11.14 6.58 5.45
CA ARG A 97 -10.28 7.49 6.23
C ARG A 97 -8.85 7.54 5.69
N ASP A 98 -8.23 6.40 5.43
CA ASP A 98 -6.82 6.36 5.03
C ASP A 98 -6.59 7.03 3.66
N GLY A 99 -7.58 7.00 2.76
CA GLY A 99 -7.54 7.72 1.50
C GLY A 99 -7.46 9.24 1.66
N ALA A 100 -8.23 9.81 2.59
CA ALA A 100 -8.18 11.25 2.89
C ALA A 100 -6.83 11.63 3.52
N HIS A 101 -6.37 10.85 4.50
CA HIS A 101 -5.09 11.09 5.16
C HIS A 101 -3.90 10.95 4.20
N ALA A 102 -3.89 9.95 3.31
CA ALA A 102 -2.86 9.81 2.29
C ALA A 102 -2.76 11.04 1.38
N HIS A 103 -3.89 11.72 1.12
CA HIS A 103 -3.88 12.96 0.37
C HIS A 103 -3.23 14.12 1.14
N TRP A 104 -3.63 14.31 2.40
CA TRP A 104 -3.05 15.36 3.25
C TRP A 104 -1.56 15.12 3.49
N ASP A 105 -1.16 13.89 3.78
CA ASP A 105 0.25 13.54 4.01
C ASP A 105 1.07 13.72 2.74
N SER A 106 0.53 13.38 1.56
CA SER A 106 1.19 13.66 0.27
C SER A 106 1.51 15.15 0.14
N LYS A 107 0.57 16.04 0.49
CA LYS A 107 0.80 17.49 0.43
C LYS A 107 1.95 17.95 1.33
N HIS A 108 2.04 17.40 2.55
CA HIS A 108 3.09 17.75 3.50
C HIS A 108 4.45 17.12 3.16
N LEU A 109 4.46 16.02 2.42
CA LEU A 109 5.67 15.26 2.05
C LEU A 109 6.26 15.67 0.69
N GLY A 110 5.81 16.79 0.10
CA GLY A 110 6.29 17.26 -1.20
C GLY A 110 5.62 16.59 -2.40
N ASP A 111 4.33 16.29 -2.29
CA ASP A 111 3.46 15.75 -3.35
C ASP A 111 3.87 14.39 -3.97
N PRO A 112 4.34 13.39 -3.18
CA PRO A 112 4.59 12.05 -3.72
C PRO A 112 3.28 11.42 -4.23
N PRO A 113 3.32 10.62 -5.30
CA PRO A 113 2.13 9.97 -5.83
C PRO A 113 1.53 8.97 -4.83
N ILE A 114 0.21 8.83 -4.87
CA ILE A 114 -0.55 7.91 -4.02
C ILE A 114 -1.05 6.75 -4.89
N TYR A 115 -0.86 5.53 -4.41
CA TYR A 115 -1.36 4.31 -5.05
C TYR A 115 -2.24 3.49 -4.12
N VAL A 116 -3.25 2.83 -4.68
CA VAL A 116 -3.91 1.68 -4.04
C VAL A 116 -3.37 0.42 -4.70
N ILE A 117 -2.99 -0.57 -3.89
CA ILE A 117 -2.48 -1.86 -4.35
C ILE A 117 -3.49 -2.94 -3.97
N ALA A 118 -4.04 -3.64 -4.95
CA ALA A 118 -4.95 -4.76 -4.76
C ALA A 118 -4.23 -5.99 -4.17
N PRO A 119 -4.98 -6.98 -3.63
CA PRO A 119 -4.38 -8.20 -3.06
C PRO A 119 -3.51 -9.00 -4.04
N ASP A 120 -3.80 -8.93 -5.35
CA ASP A 120 -3.02 -9.55 -6.41
C ASP A 120 -1.78 -8.74 -6.86
N GLY A 121 -1.55 -7.58 -6.25
CA GLY A 121 -0.44 -6.67 -6.56
C GLY A 121 -0.74 -5.65 -7.66
N MET A 122 -1.95 -5.64 -8.25
CA MET A 122 -2.33 -4.62 -9.23
C MET A 122 -2.39 -3.24 -8.57
N ALA A 123 -1.76 -2.25 -9.21
CA ALA A 123 -1.65 -0.90 -8.68
C ALA A 123 -2.53 0.10 -9.42
N PHE A 124 -3.25 0.92 -8.67
CA PHE A 124 -4.10 2.01 -9.16
C PHE A 124 -3.53 3.33 -8.65
N LYS A 125 -3.19 4.24 -9.56
CA LYS A 125 -2.76 5.58 -9.17
C LYS A 125 -4.00 6.39 -8.81
N ARG A 126 -3.95 7.15 -7.71
CA ARG A 126 -4.99 8.14 -7.44
C ARG A 126 -4.96 9.21 -8.53
N ASP A 127 -6.10 9.45 -9.16
CA ASP A 127 -6.23 10.60 -10.06
C ASP A 127 -6.09 11.88 -9.24
N ARG A 128 -5.18 12.77 -9.67
CA ARG A 128 -5.16 14.15 -9.21
C ARG A 128 -6.36 14.87 -9.83
N LYS A 129 -7.58 14.62 -9.32
CA LYS A 129 -8.62 15.62 -9.50
C LYS A 129 -8.19 16.80 -8.64
N GLU A 130 -7.77 17.88 -9.28
CA GLU A 130 -7.62 19.17 -8.61
C GLU A 130 -8.89 19.43 -7.83
N SER A 131 -8.76 19.66 -6.53
CA SER A 131 -9.82 20.23 -5.73
C SER A 131 -10.08 21.63 -6.28
N SER A 132 -10.89 21.75 -7.32
CA SER A 132 -11.47 23.01 -7.76
C SER A 132 -12.50 23.43 -6.71
N ASN A 133 -12.02 23.90 -5.56
CA ASN A 133 -12.79 24.75 -4.66
C ASN A 133 -11.98 26.02 -4.47
N ALA A 134 -12.03 26.86 -5.51
CA ALA A 134 -12.12 28.28 -5.28
C ALA A 134 -13.53 28.54 -4.75
N SER A 135 -13.62 28.97 -3.50
CA SER A 135 -14.70 29.76 -2.89
C SER A 135 -14.12 30.43 -1.66
#